data_AF-A0A519UC07-F1
#
_entry.id   AF-A0A519UC07-F1
#
_cell.length_a   1.000
_cell.length_b   1.000
_cell.length_c   1.000
_cell.angle_alpha   90.00
_cell.angle_beta   90.00
_cell.angle_gamma   90.00
#
_symmetry.space_group_name_H-M   'P 1'
#
loop_
_entity.id
_entity.type
_entity.pdbx_description
1 polymer ?
#
loop_
_entity_poly.entity_id
_entity_poly.type
_entity_poly.pdbx_seq_one_letter_code
_entity_poly.pdbx_strand_id
1 'polypeptide(L)'
;MRNTGFPFQILFLLILGFSFGQICHAQTGGRVPDNQLHYDRGAYHLKFKWLADSSNGFLEPQAALLLPVSFDGCKEVFYMQFDLGSPFTLMYSNKLVAIRSAYPDLLPATDTNGLMTAFRIRVGSVPVIIDTITSRPYQENKVAKSSTKASGKIFSPNIIGTIGSDFIDNRVLTIDYSNSVISIDDEVSSQQLAANKFEKFIYANRSILLPVKINGRETVLFFDTGSSAFELLTDKATATSLSTPGRQTRKSALRSWDRILTAYTTESDAEILMAEAT
;
A
#
# COMPACT_ATOMS: atom_id res chain seq x y z
N MET A 1 -41.07 13.53 4.99
CA MET A 1 -40.05 13.50 3.92
C MET A 1 -38.70 13.67 4.59
N ARG A 2 -37.93 12.57 4.68
CA ARG A 2 -36.62 12.53 5.34
C ARG A 2 -35.58 12.99 4.34
N ASN A 3 -34.84 14.03 4.71
CA ASN A 3 -33.63 14.45 4.02
C ASN A 3 -32.46 14.15 4.97
N THR A 4 -31.74 13.06 4.72
CA THR A 4 -30.51 12.71 5.45
C THR A 4 -29.41 12.53 4.41
N GLY A 5 -28.76 13.63 4.05
CA GLY A 5 -27.52 13.63 3.31
C GLY A 5 -26.38 13.21 4.25
N PHE A 6 -25.71 12.12 3.92
CA PHE A 6 -24.41 11.77 4.50
C PHE A 6 -23.33 12.58 3.77
N PRO A 7 -22.42 13.27 4.47
CA PRO A 7 -21.23 13.79 3.81
C PRO A 7 -20.23 12.66 3.55
N PHE A 8 -19.69 12.66 2.34
CA PHE A 8 -18.58 11.84 1.88
C PHE A 8 -17.33 12.20 2.72
N GLN A 9 -16.86 11.31 3.60
CA GLN A 9 -15.56 11.45 4.25
C GLN A 9 -14.48 10.92 3.31
N ILE A 10 -13.52 11.78 2.97
CA ILE A 10 -12.33 11.44 2.18
C ILE A 10 -11.26 10.97 3.17
N LEU A 11 -10.91 9.69 3.07
CA LEU A 11 -9.93 9.00 3.90
C LEU A 11 -8.52 9.24 3.31
N PHE A 12 -7.66 9.96 4.04
CA PHE A 12 -6.23 10.08 3.73
C PHE A 12 -5.42 9.54 4.91
N LEU A 13 -4.51 8.59 4.66
CA LEU A 13 -3.59 8.04 5.66
C LEU A 13 -2.32 8.89 5.75
N LEU A 14 -1.91 9.17 6.97
CA LEU A 14 -0.72 9.93 7.30
C LEU A 14 -0.06 9.34 8.57
N ILE A 15 1.28 9.16 8.65
CA ILE A 15 1.99 8.58 9.82
C ILE A 15 2.95 9.58 10.51
N LEU A 16 2.68 10.05 11.73
CA LEU A 16 3.53 11.03 12.45
C LEU A 16 4.87 10.43 12.87
N GLY A 17 5.96 10.95 12.30
CA GLY A 17 7.30 10.77 12.83
C GLY A 17 7.75 12.01 13.60
N PHE A 18 7.36 12.16 14.88
CA PHE A 18 8.04 13.10 15.78
C PHE A 18 8.97 12.32 16.73
N SER A 19 10.26 12.37 16.43
CA SER A 19 11.33 12.03 17.37
C SER A 19 12.56 12.87 17.05
N PHE A 20 12.54 14.16 17.40
CA PHE A 20 13.78 14.89 17.65
C PHE A 20 14.34 14.35 18.98
N GLY A 21 15.31 13.43 18.90
CA GLY A 21 16.08 13.04 20.09
C GLY A 21 16.59 11.60 20.15
N GLN A 22 16.08 10.69 19.31
CA GLN A 22 16.71 9.39 19.11
C GLN A 22 16.67 9.06 17.62
N ILE A 23 17.70 9.55 16.93
CA ILE A 23 18.13 8.99 15.65
C ILE A 23 18.40 7.52 15.96
N CYS A 24 17.44 6.65 15.64
CA CYS A 24 17.66 5.23 15.59
C CYS A 24 18.97 5.02 14.81
N HIS A 25 19.91 4.32 15.43
CA HIS A 25 21.13 3.78 14.84
C HIS A 25 20.81 2.74 13.75
N ALA A 26 19.97 3.09 12.77
CA ALA A 26 19.63 2.34 11.57
C ALA A 26 19.65 3.21 10.31
N GLN A 27 19.88 4.53 10.44
CA GLN A 27 20.32 5.37 9.33
C GLN A 27 21.83 5.19 9.12
N THR A 28 22.24 3.98 8.75
CA THR A 28 23.49 3.88 8.00
C THR A 28 23.22 4.55 6.66
N GLY A 29 24.07 5.51 6.27
CA GLY A 29 24.04 6.21 4.99
C GLY A 29 24.36 5.29 3.80
N GLY A 30 23.73 4.11 3.74
CA GLY A 30 23.77 3.23 2.60
C GLY A 30 22.91 3.82 1.49
N ARG A 31 23.50 3.89 0.29
CA ARG A 31 22.74 4.15 -0.94
C ARG A 31 21.58 3.15 -1.00
N VAL A 32 20.37 3.67 -1.14
CA VAL A 32 19.17 2.87 -1.41
C VAL A 32 19.48 1.99 -2.64
N PRO A 33 19.35 0.66 -2.54
CA PRO A 33 19.61 -0.24 -3.66
C PRO A 33 18.93 0.21 -4.95
N ASP A 34 19.61 0.00 -6.08
CA ASP A 34 19.08 0.36 -7.39
C ASP A 34 17.75 -0.37 -7.65
N ASN A 35 16.83 0.30 -8.34
CA ASN A 35 15.53 -0.27 -8.68
C ASN A 35 15.71 -1.48 -9.60
N GLN A 36 15.04 -2.58 -9.27
CA GLN A 36 15.12 -3.85 -10.00
C GLN A 36 13.90 -4.11 -10.90
N LEU A 37 12.96 -3.15 -10.93
CA LEU A 37 11.76 -3.18 -11.75
C LEU A 37 11.94 -2.26 -12.95
N HIS A 38 11.69 -2.80 -14.13
CA HIS A 38 11.81 -2.06 -15.38
C HIS A 38 10.56 -2.25 -16.23
N TYR A 39 10.01 -1.15 -16.71
CA TYR A 39 8.95 -1.14 -17.69
C TYR A 39 9.07 0.13 -18.52
N ASP A 40 8.54 0.07 -19.74
CA ASP A 40 8.68 1.15 -20.72
C ASP A 40 8.02 2.44 -20.22
N ARG A 41 8.46 3.55 -20.81
CA ARG A 41 7.78 4.83 -20.67
C ARG A 41 6.40 4.78 -21.33
N GLY A 42 5.43 5.48 -20.75
CA GLY A 42 4.08 5.53 -21.26
C GLY A 42 3.05 5.93 -20.21
N ALA A 43 1.79 5.91 -20.65
CA ALA A 43 0.62 6.13 -19.80
C ALA A 43 -0.07 4.79 -19.55
N TYR A 44 -0.14 4.39 -18.29
CA TYR A 44 -0.77 3.15 -17.86
C TYR A 44 -1.93 3.44 -16.94
N HIS A 45 -3.10 2.87 -17.25
CA HIS A 45 -4.28 2.93 -16.39
C HIS A 45 -4.61 1.53 -15.88
N LEU A 46 -4.68 1.40 -14.57
CA LEU A 46 -4.80 0.14 -13.85
C LEU A 46 -6.04 0.17 -12.98
N LYS A 47 -6.87 -0.87 -13.06
CA LYS A 47 -7.95 -1.08 -12.09
C LYS A 47 -7.39 -1.81 -10.88
N PHE A 48 -7.58 -1.24 -9.70
CA PHE A 48 -7.29 -1.91 -8.44
C PHE A 48 -8.57 -2.46 -7.80
N LYS A 49 -8.41 -3.34 -6.81
CA LYS A 49 -9.50 -3.84 -5.99
C LYS A 49 -9.22 -3.57 -4.52
N TRP A 50 -10.25 -3.14 -3.78
CA TRP A 50 -10.21 -3.15 -2.33
C TRP A 50 -10.35 -4.58 -1.81
N LEU A 51 -9.45 -4.95 -0.91
CA LEU A 51 -9.61 -6.11 -0.05
C LEU A 51 -10.19 -5.63 1.27
N ALA A 52 -11.33 -6.21 1.64
CA ALA A 52 -11.89 -6.02 2.96
C ALA A 52 -11.24 -7.00 3.95
N ASP A 53 -10.99 -6.56 5.17
CA ASP A 53 -10.56 -7.42 6.27
C ASP A 53 -11.51 -7.27 7.46
N SER A 54 -11.73 -8.37 8.18
CA SER A 54 -12.51 -8.37 9.40
C SER A 54 -11.60 -8.65 10.57
N SER A 55 -11.33 -7.62 11.37
CA SER A 55 -10.58 -7.75 12.62
C SER A 55 -11.52 -7.49 13.80
N ASN A 56 -11.55 -8.42 14.76
CA ASN A 56 -12.30 -8.31 16.02
C ASN A 56 -13.79 -7.90 15.89
N GLY A 57 -14.48 -8.33 14.82
CA GLY A 57 -15.90 -8.07 14.62
C GLY A 57 -16.24 -6.77 13.88
N PHE A 58 -15.22 -6.02 13.42
CA PHE A 58 -15.39 -4.87 12.54
C PHE A 58 -14.86 -5.20 11.15
N LEU A 59 -15.70 -4.97 10.13
CA LEU A 59 -15.31 -5.08 8.73
C LEU A 59 -14.72 -3.73 8.30
N GLU A 60 -13.44 -3.75 7.92
CA GLU A 60 -12.80 -2.66 7.21
C GLU A 60 -12.88 -2.95 5.70
N PRO A 61 -13.77 -2.27 4.95
CA PRO A 61 -13.96 -2.54 3.53
C PRO A 61 -12.73 -2.20 2.66
N GLN A 62 -11.84 -1.33 3.13
CA GLN A 62 -10.72 -0.76 2.38
C GLN A 62 -9.37 -1.11 3.04
N ALA A 63 -9.25 -2.32 3.58
CA ALA A 63 -8.07 -2.74 4.35
C ALA A 63 -6.79 -2.81 3.50
N ALA A 64 -6.88 -3.18 2.22
CA ALA A 64 -5.74 -3.17 1.31
C ALA A 64 -6.11 -2.89 -0.15
N LEU A 65 -5.22 -2.18 -0.86
CA LEU A 65 -5.27 -1.96 -2.30
C LEU A 65 -4.59 -3.12 -3.02
N LEU A 66 -5.31 -3.80 -3.91
CA LEU A 66 -4.77 -4.92 -4.68
C LEU A 66 -4.68 -4.59 -6.16
N LEU A 67 -3.49 -4.77 -6.73
CA LEU A 67 -3.25 -4.73 -8.17
C LEU A 67 -3.26 -6.16 -8.74
N PRO A 68 -3.93 -6.39 -9.88
CA PRO A 68 -3.90 -7.69 -10.54
C PRO A 68 -2.51 -7.97 -11.13
N VAL A 69 -2.03 -9.19 -10.97
CA VAL A 69 -0.75 -9.66 -11.51
C VAL A 69 -0.97 -10.92 -12.33
N SER A 70 -0.41 -10.97 -13.53
CA SER A 70 -0.41 -12.17 -14.37
C SER A 70 0.99 -12.50 -14.87
N PHE A 71 1.14 -13.76 -15.24
CA PHE A 71 2.36 -14.31 -15.83
C PHE A 71 2.05 -14.78 -17.24
N ASP A 72 3.00 -14.62 -18.16
CA ASP A 72 2.85 -15.11 -19.52
C ASP A 72 2.63 -16.63 -19.52
N GLY A 73 1.66 -17.10 -20.30
CA GLY A 73 1.28 -18.52 -20.33
C GLY A 73 0.43 -19.01 -19.16
N CYS A 74 0.12 -18.18 -18.16
CA CYS A 74 -0.81 -18.52 -17.08
C CYS A 74 -2.17 -17.83 -17.26
N LYS A 75 -3.26 -18.61 -17.20
CA LYS A 75 -4.63 -18.07 -17.28
C LYS A 75 -5.14 -17.54 -15.93
N GLU A 76 -4.43 -17.82 -14.83
CA GLU A 76 -4.81 -17.31 -13.52
C GLU A 76 -4.37 -15.86 -13.32
N VAL A 77 -5.22 -15.09 -12.64
CA VAL A 77 -4.89 -13.75 -12.17
C VAL A 77 -4.59 -13.83 -10.68
N PHE A 78 -3.37 -13.46 -10.34
CA PHE A 78 -2.91 -13.26 -8.98
C PHE A 78 -3.09 -11.79 -8.59
N TYR A 79 -2.81 -11.47 -7.34
CA TYR A 79 -2.86 -10.10 -6.84
C TYR A 79 -1.62 -9.80 -6.03
N MET A 80 -1.21 -8.54 -6.02
CA MET A 80 -0.21 -8.02 -5.09
C MET A 80 -0.77 -6.78 -4.41
N GLN A 81 -0.42 -6.59 -3.14
CA GLN A 81 -0.81 -5.41 -2.40
C GLN A 81 0.01 -4.21 -2.88
N PHE A 82 -0.63 -3.11 -3.25
CA PHE A 82 0.04 -1.86 -3.57
C PHE A 82 0.31 -1.08 -2.29
N ASP A 83 1.58 -0.97 -1.94
CA ASP A 83 2.04 -0.55 -0.62
C ASP A 83 3.18 0.48 -0.75
N LEU A 84 2.80 1.76 -0.70
CA LEU A 84 3.74 2.89 -0.72
C LEU A 84 4.50 3.07 0.62
N GLY A 85 4.10 2.34 1.67
CA GLY A 85 4.88 2.21 2.91
C GLY A 85 6.07 1.25 2.75
N SER A 86 6.05 0.37 1.74
CA SER A 86 7.18 -0.49 1.39
C SER A 86 8.08 0.17 0.34
N PRO A 87 9.38 0.39 0.62
CA PRO A 87 10.30 0.94 -0.38
C PRO A 87 10.60 -0.03 -1.53
N PHE A 88 10.30 -1.32 -1.37
CA PHE A 88 10.62 -2.36 -2.35
C PHE A 88 9.44 -3.30 -2.62
N THR A 89 9.33 -3.73 -3.86
CA THR A 89 8.46 -4.83 -4.28
C THR A 89 9.09 -6.16 -3.83
N LEU A 90 8.24 -7.06 -3.34
CA LEU A 90 8.65 -8.40 -2.89
C LEU A 90 7.58 -9.44 -3.20
N MET A 91 7.98 -10.71 -3.16
CA MET A 91 7.09 -11.85 -3.36
C MET A 91 6.98 -12.71 -2.10
N TYR A 92 5.86 -13.41 -1.94
CA TYR A 92 5.62 -14.31 -0.81
C TYR A 92 6.10 -15.72 -1.14
N SER A 93 7.20 -16.16 -0.54
CA SER A 93 7.92 -17.39 -0.92
C SER A 93 7.05 -18.65 -0.86
N ASN A 94 6.20 -18.78 0.16
CA ASN A 94 5.25 -19.88 0.31
C ASN A 94 4.17 -19.90 -0.78
N LYS A 95 3.73 -18.73 -1.28
CA LYS A 95 2.81 -18.64 -2.42
C LYS A 95 3.51 -19.04 -3.72
N LEU A 96 4.76 -18.61 -3.91
CA LEU A 96 5.57 -18.98 -5.07
C LEU A 96 5.82 -20.48 -5.16
N VAL A 97 6.07 -21.16 -4.04
CA VAL A 97 6.18 -22.63 -3.98
C VAL A 97 4.90 -23.30 -4.49
N ALA A 98 3.73 -22.84 -4.04
CA ALA A 98 2.45 -23.37 -4.49
C ALA A 98 2.20 -23.09 -5.98
N ILE A 99 2.58 -21.91 -6.49
CA ILE A 99 2.50 -21.58 -7.92
C ILE A 99 3.40 -22.51 -8.73
N ARG A 100 4.67 -22.71 -8.35
CA ARG A 100 5.58 -23.64 -9.04
C ARG A 100 5.08 -25.08 -9.02
N SER A 101 4.44 -25.51 -7.93
CA SER A 101 3.84 -26.85 -7.87
C SER A 101 2.68 -27.02 -8.84
N ALA A 102 1.92 -25.96 -9.12
CA ALA A 102 0.80 -25.98 -10.06
C ALA A 102 1.23 -25.68 -11.52
N TYR A 103 2.28 -24.87 -11.68
CA TYR A 103 2.81 -24.35 -12.93
C TYR A 103 4.35 -24.38 -12.90
N PRO A 104 4.98 -25.54 -13.11
CA PRO A 104 6.43 -25.73 -12.93
C PRO A 104 7.31 -24.78 -13.76
N ASP A 105 6.88 -24.47 -14.98
CA ASP A 105 7.66 -23.66 -15.93
C ASP A 105 7.37 -22.15 -15.84
N LEU A 106 6.49 -21.72 -14.93
CA LEU A 106 6.00 -20.34 -14.91
C LEU A 106 6.97 -19.35 -14.27
N LEU A 107 7.72 -19.80 -13.26
CA LEU A 107 8.56 -18.96 -12.44
C LEU A 107 9.97 -19.53 -12.38
N PRO A 108 11.02 -18.68 -12.43
CA PRO A 108 12.38 -19.14 -12.20
C PRO A 108 12.49 -19.74 -10.78
N ALA A 109 13.52 -20.56 -10.54
CA ALA A 109 13.81 -21.04 -9.20
C ALA A 109 14.18 -19.87 -8.27
N THR A 110 13.88 -20.03 -6.97
CA THR A 110 14.40 -19.12 -5.93
C THR A 110 15.75 -19.66 -5.46
N ASP A 111 16.75 -18.81 -5.31
CA ASP A 111 18.04 -19.21 -4.75
C ASP A 111 17.96 -19.47 -3.24
N THR A 112 19.07 -19.89 -2.62
CA THR A 112 19.14 -20.16 -1.18
C THR A 112 18.95 -18.93 -0.30
N ASN A 113 19.10 -17.73 -0.86
CA ASN A 113 18.92 -16.45 -0.16
C ASN A 113 17.51 -15.87 -0.33
N GLY A 114 16.62 -16.59 -1.02
CA GLY A 114 15.27 -16.10 -1.29
C GLY A 114 15.17 -15.18 -2.50
N LEU A 115 16.20 -15.04 -3.32
CA LEU A 115 16.20 -14.19 -4.51
C LEU A 115 15.64 -14.93 -5.73
N MET A 116 14.89 -14.21 -6.55
CA MET A 116 14.45 -14.65 -7.86
C MET A 116 14.93 -13.64 -8.90
N THR A 117 15.42 -14.13 -10.03
CA THR A 117 16.04 -13.28 -11.05
C THR A 117 15.44 -13.49 -12.43
N ALA A 118 15.53 -12.45 -13.25
CA ALA A 118 15.27 -12.46 -14.69
C ALA A 118 13.92 -13.08 -15.09
N PHE A 119 12.81 -12.45 -14.70
CA PHE A 119 11.49 -12.85 -15.15
C PHE A 119 10.58 -11.66 -15.44
N ARG A 120 9.44 -11.93 -16.08
CA ARG A 120 8.45 -10.93 -16.46
C ARG A 120 7.13 -11.21 -15.79
N ILE A 121 6.46 -10.14 -15.39
CA ILE A 121 5.08 -10.15 -14.94
C ILE A 121 4.31 -9.05 -15.66
N ARG A 122 2.99 -9.14 -15.64
CA ARG A 122 2.12 -8.01 -15.96
C ARG A 122 1.42 -7.56 -14.69
N VAL A 123 1.60 -6.30 -14.32
CA VAL A 123 0.83 -5.64 -13.27
C VAL A 123 -0.31 -4.88 -13.96
N GLY A 124 -1.50 -5.47 -13.99
CA GLY A 124 -2.59 -5.04 -14.86
C GLY A 124 -2.15 -4.96 -16.33
N SER A 125 -2.07 -3.73 -16.86
CA SER A 125 -1.61 -3.46 -18.23
C SER A 125 -0.11 -3.19 -18.34
N VAL A 126 0.63 -3.03 -17.23
CA VAL A 126 2.07 -2.71 -17.23
C VAL A 126 2.89 -3.99 -17.42
N PRO A 127 3.68 -4.14 -18.49
CA PRO A 127 4.64 -5.23 -18.62
C PRO A 127 5.90 -4.91 -17.81
N VAL A 128 6.15 -5.64 -16.74
CA VAL A 128 7.26 -5.42 -15.82
C VAL A 128 8.32 -6.50 -16.00
N ILE A 129 9.55 -6.07 -16.27
CA ILE A 129 10.76 -6.88 -16.23
C ILE A 129 11.34 -6.77 -14.83
N ILE A 130 11.67 -7.91 -14.24
CA ILE A 130 12.24 -8.02 -12.90
C ILE A 130 13.65 -8.61 -13.03
N ASP A 131 14.65 -7.80 -12.70
CA ASP A 131 16.05 -8.23 -12.69
C ASP A 131 16.32 -9.13 -11.48
N THR A 132 16.03 -8.63 -10.28
CA THR A 132 16.12 -9.37 -9.02
C THR A 132 14.99 -8.95 -8.08
N ILE A 133 14.33 -9.90 -7.44
CA ILE A 133 13.36 -9.63 -6.38
C ILE A 133 13.59 -10.54 -5.18
N THR A 134 13.37 -9.99 -3.99
CA THR A 134 13.39 -10.77 -2.75
C THR A 134 12.06 -11.47 -2.57
N SER A 135 12.11 -12.75 -2.20
CA SER A 135 10.98 -13.49 -1.67
C SER A 135 11.12 -13.69 -0.17
N ARG A 136 10.02 -13.51 0.57
CA ARG A 136 9.97 -13.71 2.03
C ARG A 136 8.78 -14.57 2.41
N PRO A 137 8.90 -15.40 3.47
CA PRO A 137 7.76 -16.16 3.94
C PRO A 137 6.66 -15.22 4.44
N TYR A 138 5.42 -15.48 4.02
CA TYR A 138 4.22 -14.80 4.51
C TYR A 138 3.24 -15.86 4.99
N GLN A 139 2.71 -15.77 6.21
CA GLN A 139 2.14 -16.94 6.90
C GLN A 139 0.86 -17.57 6.29
N GLU A 140 0.34 -17.06 5.17
CA GLU A 140 -0.76 -17.71 4.46
C GLU A 140 -0.33 -18.83 3.51
N ASN A 141 -0.16 -20.04 4.03
CA ASN A 141 0.35 -21.23 3.32
C ASN A 141 -0.54 -21.81 2.20
N LYS A 142 -1.62 -21.14 1.78
CA LYS A 142 -2.52 -21.69 0.75
C LYS A 142 -2.74 -20.69 -0.38
N VAL A 143 -2.44 -21.10 -1.61
CA VAL A 143 -3.08 -20.51 -2.80
C VAL A 143 -4.51 -21.03 -2.77
N ALA A 144 -5.47 -20.15 -2.51
CA ALA A 144 -6.86 -20.52 -2.64
C ALA A 144 -7.12 -20.77 -4.13
N LYS A 145 -7.75 -21.88 -4.52
CA LYS A 145 -8.27 -21.95 -5.90
C LYS A 145 -9.22 -20.78 -6.06
N SER A 146 -8.92 -19.85 -6.97
CA SER A 146 -9.75 -18.68 -7.25
C SER A 146 -11.18 -19.15 -7.49
N SER A 147 -12.03 -19.04 -6.48
CA SER A 147 -13.39 -19.56 -6.55
C SER A 147 -14.29 -18.41 -6.97
N THR A 148 -14.38 -18.14 -8.27
CA THR A 148 -15.51 -17.44 -8.83
C THR A 148 -16.70 -18.39 -8.85
N LYS A 149 -17.56 -18.31 -7.85
CA LYS A 149 -18.98 -18.65 -8.01
C LYS A 149 -19.81 -17.57 -7.34
N ALA A 150 -20.56 -16.87 -8.18
CA ALA A 150 -21.55 -15.88 -7.80
C ALA A 150 -22.60 -16.51 -6.89
N SER A 151 -22.58 -16.12 -5.61
CA SER A 151 -23.70 -16.04 -4.68
C SER A 151 -23.15 -15.68 -3.29
N GLY A 152 -23.00 -14.38 -3.01
CA GLY A 152 -22.70 -13.87 -1.65
C GLY A 152 -21.35 -14.26 -1.04
N LYS A 153 -20.34 -14.58 -1.85
CA LYS A 153 -19.03 -15.08 -1.38
C LYS A 153 -18.02 -13.95 -1.16
N ILE A 154 -17.32 -13.99 -0.03
CA ILE A 154 -16.18 -13.13 0.32
C ILE A 154 -15.11 -13.22 -0.80
N PHE A 155 -14.68 -12.07 -1.32
CA PHE A 155 -13.56 -12.00 -2.26
C PHE A 155 -12.30 -12.54 -1.58
N SER A 156 -11.76 -13.66 -2.09
CA SER A 156 -10.56 -14.32 -1.56
C SER A 156 -9.49 -14.39 -2.66
N PRO A 157 -8.74 -13.30 -2.88
CA PRO A 157 -7.72 -13.23 -3.93
C PRO A 157 -6.48 -14.06 -3.58
N ASN A 158 -5.80 -14.56 -4.61
CA ASN A 158 -4.47 -15.12 -4.46
C ASN A 158 -3.44 -14.00 -4.40
N ILE A 159 -3.17 -13.52 -3.19
CA ILE A 159 -2.16 -12.49 -2.95
C ILE A 159 -0.79 -13.15 -2.90
N ILE A 160 0.12 -12.71 -3.78
CA ILE A 160 1.42 -13.35 -3.99
C ILE A 160 2.61 -12.47 -3.63
N GLY A 161 2.35 -11.23 -3.18
CA GLY A 161 3.40 -10.32 -2.76
C GLY A 161 2.90 -8.88 -2.58
N THR A 162 3.87 -7.97 -2.54
CA THR A 162 3.69 -6.54 -2.31
C THR A 162 4.39 -5.76 -3.42
N ILE A 163 3.72 -4.76 -3.98
CA ILE A 163 4.27 -3.78 -4.93
C ILE A 163 4.60 -2.53 -4.14
N GLY A 164 5.90 -2.25 -4.02
CA GLY A 164 6.43 -1.11 -3.27
C GLY A 164 6.56 0.16 -4.10
N SER A 165 7.08 1.22 -3.47
CA SER A 165 7.34 2.51 -4.10
C SER A 165 8.40 2.46 -5.21
N ASP A 166 9.27 1.44 -5.23
CA ASP A 166 10.18 1.18 -6.36
C ASP A 166 9.43 1.00 -7.68
N PHE A 167 8.17 0.53 -7.65
CA PHE A 167 7.35 0.43 -8.85
C PHE A 167 7.02 1.79 -9.48
N ILE A 168 7.06 2.89 -8.73
CA ILE A 168 6.71 4.24 -9.21
C ILE A 168 7.90 5.21 -9.24
N ASP A 169 9.12 4.70 -9.08
CA ASP A 169 10.34 5.51 -9.19
C ASP A 169 10.42 6.23 -10.55
N ASN A 170 10.63 7.56 -10.51
CA ASN A 170 10.70 8.42 -11.70
C ASN A 170 9.45 8.32 -12.60
N ARG A 171 8.27 8.22 -11.98
CA ARG A 171 6.96 8.28 -12.64
C ARG A 171 6.02 9.22 -11.88
N VAL A 172 4.96 9.62 -12.56
CA VAL A 172 3.81 10.30 -11.97
C VAL A 172 2.79 9.24 -11.59
N LEU A 173 2.36 9.24 -10.33
CA LEU A 173 1.32 8.37 -9.82
C LEU A 173 0.06 9.18 -9.53
N THR A 174 -1.07 8.75 -10.07
CA THR A 174 -2.40 9.24 -9.68
C THR A 174 -3.21 8.08 -9.09
N ILE A 175 -3.76 8.26 -7.90
CA ILE A 175 -4.68 7.29 -7.29
C ILE A 175 -6.07 7.91 -7.23
N ASP A 176 -6.98 7.40 -8.06
CA ASP A 176 -8.40 7.74 -8.00
C ASP A 176 -9.15 6.67 -7.21
N TYR A 177 -9.30 6.94 -5.91
CA TYR A 177 -9.98 6.03 -4.98
C TYR A 177 -11.44 5.79 -5.35
N SER A 178 -12.12 6.81 -5.85
CA SER A 178 -13.55 6.76 -6.16
C SER A 178 -13.86 5.84 -7.34
N ASN A 179 -13.01 5.86 -8.37
CA ASN A 179 -13.17 5.04 -9.58
C ASN A 179 -12.33 3.74 -9.54
N SER A 180 -11.61 3.52 -8.45
CA SER A 180 -10.68 2.42 -8.26
C SER A 180 -9.63 2.30 -9.38
N VAL A 181 -9.03 3.43 -9.74
CA VAL A 181 -8.02 3.54 -10.79
C VAL A 181 -6.69 4.03 -10.23
N ILE A 182 -5.61 3.38 -10.64
CA ILE A 182 -4.25 3.92 -10.54
C ILE A 182 -3.80 4.28 -11.96
N SER A 183 -3.26 5.48 -12.13
CA SER A 183 -2.58 5.89 -13.35
C SER A 183 -1.10 6.10 -13.09
N ILE A 184 -0.27 5.61 -14.01
CA ILE A 184 1.17 5.77 -14.00
C ILE A 184 1.56 6.43 -15.32
N ASP A 185 2.12 7.62 -15.24
CA ASP A 185 2.47 8.45 -16.38
C ASP A 185 3.93 8.89 -16.28
N ASP A 186 4.53 9.32 -17.39
CA ASP A 186 5.89 9.87 -17.38
C ASP A 186 5.93 11.32 -16.88
N GLU A 187 4.84 12.06 -17.07
CA GLU A 187 4.72 13.48 -16.75
C GLU A 187 3.30 13.85 -16.36
N VAL A 188 3.16 14.95 -15.59
CA VAL A 188 1.86 15.49 -15.24
C VAL A 188 1.31 16.21 -16.46
N SER A 189 0.10 15.87 -16.93
CA SER A 189 -0.48 16.51 -18.10
C SER A 189 -0.72 18.01 -17.85
N SER A 190 -0.64 18.82 -18.92
CA SER A 190 -0.93 20.26 -18.86
C SER A 190 -2.34 20.56 -18.34
N GLN A 191 -3.32 19.69 -18.65
CA GLN A 191 -4.67 19.78 -18.10
C GLN A 191 -4.70 19.58 -16.59
N GLN A 192 -3.95 18.59 -16.05
CA GLN A 192 -3.86 18.38 -14.61
C GLN A 192 -3.15 19.55 -13.91
N LEU A 193 -2.09 20.08 -14.51
CA LEU A 193 -1.38 21.27 -14.01
C LEU A 193 -2.29 22.50 -13.94
N ALA A 194 -3.17 22.69 -14.93
CA ALA A 194 -4.10 23.81 -14.96
C ALA A 194 -5.31 23.63 -14.02
N ALA A 195 -5.75 22.38 -13.81
CA ALA A 195 -6.97 22.08 -13.06
C ALA A 195 -6.75 21.93 -11.55
N ASN A 196 -5.52 21.75 -11.09
CA ASN A 196 -5.23 21.39 -9.70
C ASN A 196 -4.17 22.30 -9.07
N LYS A 197 -4.30 22.54 -7.77
CA LYS A 197 -3.20 23.05 -6.94
C LYS A 197 -2.37 21.86 -6.46
N PHE A 198 -1.04 21.98 -6.58
CA PHE A 198 -0.11 20.95 -6.15
C PHE A 198 0.63 21.40 -4.89
N GLU A 199 0.70 20.50 -3.92
CA GLU A 199 1.53 20.68 -2.73
C GLU A 199 2.82 19.88 -2.85
N LYS A 200 3.87 20.40 -2.22
CA LYS A 200 5.16 19.71 -2.17
C LYS A 200 5.12 18.60 -1.13
N PHE A 201 5.70 17.46 -1.49
CA PHE A 201 6.01 16.38 -0.56
C PHE A 201 7.49 16.04 -0.61
N ILE A 202 7.95 15.24 0.34
CA ILE A 202 9.32 14.75 0.40
C ILE A 202 9.33 13.32 -0.12
N TYR A 203 10.09 13.07 -1.18
CA TYR A 203 10.41 11.71 -1.62
C TYR A 203 11.85 11.38 -1.21
N ALA A 204 12.01 10.54 -0.20
CA ALA A 204 13.32 10.18 0.33
C ALA A 204 13.37 8.69 0.63
N ASN A 205 14.41 8.01 0.15
CA ASN A 205 14.60 6.56 0.32
C ASN A 205 13.38 5.71 -0.07
N ARG A 206 12.69 6.12 -1.15
CA ARG A 206 11.42 5.52 -1.62
C ARG A 206 10.27 5.58 -0.62
N SER A 207 10.34 6.49 0.35
CA SER A 207 9.22 6.85 1.21
C SER A 207 8.64 8.19 0.75
N ILE A 208 7.30 8.25 0.73
CA ILE A 208 6.54 9.48 0.47
C ILE A 208 6.19 10.08 1.82
N LEU A 209 6.72 11.26 2.10
CA LEU A 209 6.45 11.98 3.34
C LEU A 209 5.71 13.29 3.04
N LEU A 210 4.58 13.47 3.71
CA LEU A 210 3.66 14.59 3.55
C LEU A 210 3.91 15.58 4.69
N PRO A 211 4.43 16.79 4.41
CA PRO A 211 4.45 17.88 5.38
C PRO A 211 3.03 18.35 5.66
N VAL A 212 2.67 18.48 6.94
CA VAL A 212 1.31 18.88 7.35
C VAL A 212 1.34 19.73 8.62
N LYS A 213 0.18 20.24 9.02
CA LYS A 213 -0.06 20.76 10.37
C LYS A 213 -1.14 19.95 11.06
N ILE A 214 -0.89 19.52 12.30
CA ILE A 214 -1.90 18.90 13.15
C ILE A 214 -2.18 19.82 14.34
N ASN A 215 -3.42 20.30 14.44
CA ASN A 215 -3.80 21.35 15.40
C ASN A 215 -2.82 22.54 15.36
N GLY A 216 -2.44 22.96 14.15
CA GLY A 216 -1.51 24.06 13.89
C GLY A 216 -0.02 23.73 14.09
N ARG A 217 0.34 22.54 14.57
CA ARG A 217 1.75 22.12 14.75
C ARG A 217 2.27 21.41 13.52
N GLU A 218 3.35 21.92 12.94
CA GLU A 218 4.00 21.29 11.79
C GLU A 218 4.52 19.89 12.15
N THR A 219 4.28 18.92 11.28
CA THR A 219 4.82 17.57 11.35
C THR A 219 4.99 17.00 9.95
N VAL A 220 5.65 15.85 9.86
CA VAL A 220 5.76 15.07 8.64
C VAL A 220 5.10 13.72 8.83
N LEU A 221 4.36 13.29 7.81
CA LEU A 221 3.53 12.11 7.83
C LEU A 221 3.93 11.13 6.71
N PHE A 222 4.15 9.83 6.98
CA PHE A 222 4.31 8.87 5.87
C PHE A 222 2.97 8.62 5.19
N PHE A 223 3.00 8.57 3.87
CA PHE A 223 1.87 8.12 3.05
C PHE A 223 2.03 6.63 2.75
N ASP A 224 1.14 5.80 3.31
CA ASP A 224 1.30 4.33 3.35
C ASP A 224 0.02 3.61 2.88
N THR A 225 -0.06 3.28 1.58
CA THR A 225 -1.22 2.50 1.09
C THR A 225 -1.29 1.08 1.67
N GLY A 226 -0.22 0.58 2.32
CA GLY A 226 -0.15 -0.69 3.01
C GLY A 226 -0.98 -0.77 4.29
N SER A 227 -1.25 0.37 4.94
CA SER A 227 -1.98 0.48 6.21
C SER A 227 -3.32 1.22 6.08
N SER A 228 -4.07 0.96 5.01
CA SER A 228 -5.29 1.70 4.65
C SER A 228 -6.47 1.56 5.63
N ALA A 229 -6.37 0.66 6.61
CA ALA A 229 -7.37 0.47 7.67
C ALA A 229 -7.39 1.59 8.74
N PHE A 230 -6.47 2.54 8.69
CA PHE A 230 -6.35 3.63 9.66
C PHE A 230 -6.22 4.97 8.96
N GLU A 231 -6.73 6.04 9.59
CA GLU A 231 -6.51 7.43 9.15
C GLU A 231 -5.14 7.96 9.60
N LEU A 232 -4.77 7.66 10.85
CA LEU A 232 -3.50 8.06 11.45
C LEU A 232 -3.01 6.95 12.38
N LEU A 233 -1.84 6.39 12.07
CA LEU A 233 -1.12 5.49 12.97
C LEU A 233 0.02 6.27 13.64
N THR A 234 0.04 6.27 14.96
CA THR A 234 1.03 7.01 15.75
C THR A 234 1.29 6.33 17.10
N ASP A 235 2.30 6.78 17.82
CA ASP A 235 2.57 6.31 19.18
C ASP A 235 1.44 6.67 20.17
N LYS A 236 1.44 5.99 21.33
CA LYS A 236 0.41 6.14 22.36
C LYS A 236 0.30 7.56 22.92
N ALA A 237 1.43 8.26 23.11
CA ALA A 237 1.44 9.59 23.71
C ALA A 237 0.79 10.58 22.74
N THR A 238 1.18 10.53 21.47
CA THR A 238 0.58 11.35 20.41
C THR A 238 -0.91 11.04 20.27
N ALA A 239 -1.30 9.76 20.17
CA ALA A 239 -2.71 9.36 20.08
C ALA A 239 -3.54 9.84 21.29
N THR A 240 -2.98 9.79 22.51
CA THR A 240 -3.65 10.30 23.71
C THR A 240 -3.82 11.81 23.64
N SER A 241 -2.81 12.54 23.15
CA SER A 241 -2.87 14.01 23.04
C SER A 241 -3.88 14.50 21.99
N LEU A 242 -4.14 13.70 20.96
CA LEU A 242 -5.11 13.99 19.90
C LEU A 242 -6.52 13.47 20.23
N SER A 243 -6.66 12.63 21.26
CA SER A 243 -7.93 11.99 21.59
C SER A 243 -8.94 12.97 22.18
N THR A 244 -10.21 12.84 21.75
CA THR A 244 -11.30 13.58 22.37
C THR A 244 -11.60 13.02 23.77
N PRO A 245 -11.58 13.84 24.85
CA PRO A 245 -11.81 13.36 26.21
C PRO A 245 -13.12 12.59 26.39
N GLY A 246 -13.07 11.48 27.14
CA GLY A 246 -14.24 10.67 27.45
C GLY A 246 -14.70 9.70 26.34
N ARG A 247 -14.00 9.65 25.20
CA ARG A 247 -14.29 8.68 24.13
C ARG A 247 -13.67 7.31 24.44
N GLN A 248 -14.39 6.26 24.04
CA GLN A 248 -13.95 4.88 24.28
C GLN A 248 -12.82 4.50 23.30
N THR A 249 -11.68 4.08 23.84
CA THR A 249 -10.63 3.45 23.06
C THR A 249 -11.01 2.02 22.67
N ARG A 250 -10.96 1.71 21.38
CA ARG A 250 -11.17 0.37 20.84
C ARG A 250 -9.83 -0.35 20.68
N LYS A 251 -9.85 -1.68 20.80
CA LYS A 251 -8.66 -2.51 20.59
C LYS A 251 -8.89 -3.46 19.42
N SER A 252 -7.95 -3.45 18.49
CA SER A 252 -7.98 -4.32 17.32
C SER A 252 -6.67 -5.10 17.23
N ALA A 253 -6.78 -6.41 16.96
CA ALA A 253 -5.63 -7.23 16.64
C ALA A 253 -5.29 -7.01 15.15
N LEU A 254 -4.09 -6.51 14.90
CA LEU A 254 -3.56 -6.33 13.55
C LEU A 254 -2.51 -7.36 13.27
N ARG A 255 -2.51 -7.88 12.04
CA ARG A 255 -1.41 -8.72 11.57
C ARG A 255 -0.42 -7.83 10.83
N SER A 256 0.83 -7.87 11.26
CA SER A 256 1.95 -7.26 10.57
C SER A 256 2.99 -8.34 10.39
N TRP A 257 3.10 -8.87 9.16
CA TRP A 257 4.01 -9.97 8.83
C TRP A 257 3.85 -11.19 9.75
N ASP A 258 4.88 -11.49 10.55
CA ASP A 258 4.96 -12.60 11.50
C ASP A 258 4.42 -12.24 12.90
N ARG A 259 3.96 -11.00 13.10
CA ARG A 259 3.54 -10.49 14.41
C ARG A 259 2.07 -10.10 14.42
N ILE A 260 1.45 -10.35 15.57
CA ILE A 260 0.15 -9.77 15.89
C ILE A 260 0.44 -8.53 16.75
N LEU A 261 0.13 -7.37 16.21
CA LEU A 261 0.16 -6.09 16.91
C LEU A 261 -1.21 -5.81 17.52
N THR A 262 -1.24 -5.06 18.61
CA THR A 262 -2.49 -4.54 19.17
C THR A 262 -2.58 -3.06 18.83
N ALA A 263 -3.54 -2.69 17.99
CA ALA A 263 -3.88 -1.29 17.75
C ALA A 263 -4.90 -0.81 18.77
N TYR A 264 -4.71 0.44 19.19
CA TYR A 264 -5.61 1.16 20.08
C TYR A 264 -6.16 2.36 19.29
N THR A 265 -7.44 2.30 18.94
CA THR A 265 -8.09 3.35 18.14
C THR A 265 -8.96 4.20 19.04
N THR A 266 -8.78 5.50 18.97
CA THR A 266 -9.59 6.49 19.69
C THR A 266 -10.11 7.52 18.72
N GLU A 267 -11.30 8.05 19.00
CA GLU A 267 -11.84 9.18 18.25
C GLU A 267 -11.02 10.45 18.57
N SER A 268 -10.87 11.29 17.55
CA SER A 268 -10.10 12.53 17.57
C SER A 268 -10.88 13.58 16.78
N ASP A 269 -10.91 14.79 17.30
CA ASP A 269 -11.38 16.01 16.65
C ASP A 269 -10.21 16.89 16.15
N ALA A 270 -8.98 16.36 16.22
CA ALA A 270 -7.81 17.03 15.70
C ALA A 270 -7.91 17.28 14.19
N GLU A 271 -7.52 18.48 13.78
CA GLU A 271 -7.49 18.89 12.38
C GLU A 271 -6.12 18.56 11.76
N ILE A 272 -6.12 17.96 10.57
CA ILE A 272 -4.92 17.72 9.77
C ILE A 272 -5.00 18.55 8.49
N LEU A 273 -4.04 19.47 8.32
CA LEU A 273 -3.93 20.36 7.16
C LEU A 273 -2.73 19.95 6.30
N MET A 274 -2.98 19.51 5.07
CA MET A 274 -1.94 19.13 4.09
C MET A 274 -1.54 20.25 3.13
N ALA A 275 -2.32 21.33 3.07
CA ALA A 275 -2.13 22.48 2.21
C ALA A 275 -2.47 23.75 3.00
N GLU A 276 -1.77 24.86 2.73
CA GLU A 276 -2.24 26.15 3.24
C GLU A 276 -3.42 26.64 2.38
N ALA A 277 -4.50 27.05 3.03
CA ALA A 277 -5.62 27.68 2.34
C ALA A 277 -5.17 29.06 1.82
N THR A 278 -4.70 29.12 0.56
CA THR A 278 -4.51 30.37 -0.19
C THR A 278 -5.82 30.83 -0.81
#